data_AF-A0AAD9YL14-F1
#
_entry.id   AF-A0AAD9YL14-F1
#
_cell.length_a   1.000
_cell.length_b   1.000
_cell.length_c   1.000
_cell.angle_alpha   90.00
_cell.angle_beta   90.00
_cell.angle_gamma   90.00
#
_symmetry.space_group_name_H-M   'P 1'
#
loop_
_entity.id
_entity.type
_entity.pdbx_description
1 polymer ?
#
loop_
_entity_poly.entity_id
_entity_poly.type
_entity_poly.pdbx_seq_one_letter_code
_entity_poly.pdbx_strand_id
1 'polypeptide(L)'
;METQSSYHNNNEDDISTMEWQVRSIEGHSQIYGELYYDVVWEPTWEPGLRLQHMAKEIIAWNKRHDDSDYKRQPLLQFDPLLKHWSGKVIGRDERDGQTHYKIEWQITREPEANLEHAKGLLSEYWRRHRTESSASVEDRNGMSP
;
A
#
# COMPACT_ATOMS: atom_id res chain seq x y z
N MET A 1 -8.06 -38.68 35.58
CA MET A 1 -9.12 -38.14 34.73
C MET A 1 -9.31 -36.70 35.19
N GLU A 2 -8.45 -35.78 34.74
CA GLU A 2 -8.61 -35.00 33.48
C GLU A 2 -9.84 -34.08 33.59
N THR A 3 -9.82 -32.75 33.45
CA THR A 3 -8.78 -31.77 33.10
C THR A 3 -9.27 -30.40 33.56
N GLN A 4 -8.36 -29.52 33.98
CA GLN A 4 -8.64 -28.10 34.25
C GLN A 4 -8.89 -27.37 32.92
N SER A 5 -10.08 -26.77 32.75
CA SER A 5 -10.35 -25.87 31.62
C SER A 5 -9.87 -24.47 31.98
N SER A 6 -8.59 -24.22 31.68
CA SER A 6 -8.01 -22.88 31.57
C SER A 6 -8.60 -22.21 30.33
N TYR A 7 -9.56 -21.31 30.51
CA TYR A 7 -9.87 -20.31 29.48
C TYR A 7 -8.83 -19.20 29.56
N HIS A 8 -7.61 -19.50 29.10
CA HIS A 8 -6.70 -18.51 28.57
C HIS A 8 -7.13 -18.23 27.13
N ASN A 9 -8.09 -17.31 26.95
CA ASN A 9 -8.11 -16.51 25.74
C ASN A 9 -7.43 -15.20 26.10
N ASN A 10 -6.10 -15.26 26.16
CA ASN A 10 -5.29 -14.11 25.84
C ASN A 10 -5.61 -13.79 24.37
N ASN A 11 -6.64 -12.97 24.13
CA ASN A 11 -6.60 -12.09 22.98
C ASN A 11 -5.48 -11.10 23.30
N GLU A 12 -4.26 -11.59 23.09
CA GLU A 12 -3.13 -10.73 22.84
C GLU A 12 -3.59 -9.72 21.82
N ASP A 13 -3.45 -8.46 22.19
CA ASP A 13 -3.41 -7.29 21.33
C ASP A 13 -2.32 -7.48 20.26
N ASP A 14 -2.51 -8.47 19.40
CA ASP A 14 -1.82 -8.61 18.14
C ASP A 14 -2.47 -7.62 17.19
N ILE A 15 -2.28 -6.34 17.50
CA ILE A 15 -2.19 -5.27 16.52
C ILE A 15 -0.91 -5.57 15.74
N SER A 16 -0.90 -6.72 15.06
CA SER A 16 0.09 -7.14 14.12
C SER A 16 0.08 -6.06 13.05
N THR A 17 1.26 -5.56 12.72
CA THR A 17 1.58 -4.56 11.69
C THR A 17 1.25 -5.07 10.28
N MET A 18 0.08 -5.66 10.11
CA MET A 18 -0.45 -6.28 8.91
C MET A 18 -0.86 -5.25 7.84
N GLU A 19 -0.46 -3.98 7.99
CA GLU A 19 -1.24 -2.92 7.37
C GLU A 19 -0.83 -2.56 5.94
N TRP A 20 0.40 -2.79 5.46
CA TRP A 20 0.76 -2.33 4.10
C TRP A 20 1.79 -3.23 3.42
N GLN A 21 1.36 -3.93 2.36
CA GLN A 21 2.25 -4.78 1.57
C GLN A 21 2.75 -4.03 0.33
N VAL A 22 4.06 -4.08 0.10
CA VAL A 22 4.66 -3.57 -1.13
C VAL A 22 4.36 -4.56 -2.25
N ARG A 23 3.74 -4.07 -3.34
CA ARG A 23 3.47 -4.85 -4.55
C ARG A 23 4.70 -4.89 -5.46
N SER A 24 5.29 -3.71 -5.71
CA SER A 24 6.44 -3.57 -6.60
C SER A 24 7.20 -2.28 -6.35
N ILE A 25 8.45 -2.26 -6.81
CA ILE A 25 9.27 -1.06 -6.89
C ILE A 25 9.41 -0.73 -8.37
N GLU A 26 9.00 0.47 -8.75
CA GLU A 26 8.96 0.90 -10.15
C GLU A 26 10.11 1.85 -10.52
N GLY A 27 10.72 2.48 -9.52
CA GLY A 27 11.75 3.48 -9.73
C GLY A 27 12.63 3.68 -8.52
N HIS A 28 13.72 4.40 -8.75
CA HIS A 28 14.53 4.97 -7.69
C HIS A 28 15.01 6.36 -8.09
N SER A 29 15.30 7.19 -7.09
CA SER A 29 15.91 8.51 -7.27
C SER A 29 16.85 8.81 -6.11
N GLN A 30 17.89 9.60 -6.38
CA GLN A 30 18.81 10.07 -5.35
C GLN A 30 18.57 11.55 -5.07
N ILE A 31 18.29 11.88 -3.82
CA ILE A 31 17.98 13.24 -3.37
C ILE A 31 18.93 13.57 -2.23
N TYR A 32 19.81 14.57 -2.42
CA TYR A 32 20.84 14.96 -1.46
C TYR A 32 21.77 13.81 -1.02
N GLY A 33 22.04 12.86 -1.91
CA GLY A 33 22.88 11.69 -1.61
C GLY A 33 22.11 10.49 -1.05
N GLU A 34 20.88 10.70 -0.61
CA GLU A 34 20.00 9.66 -0.07
C GLU A 34 19.18 8.99 -1.17
N LEU A 35 19.02 7.67 -1.08
CA LEU A 35 18.33 6.85 -2.06
C LEU A 35 16.86 6.63 -1.66
N TYR A 36 15.96 6.93 -2.59
CA TYR A 36 14.52 6.75 -2.46
C TYR A 36 14.01 5.84 -3.55
N TYR A 37 12.96 5.09 -3.24
CA TYR A 37 12.29 4.17 -4.15
C TYR A 37 10.87 4.64 -4.42
N ASP A 38 10.43 4.56 -5.68
CA ASP A 38 9.04 4.75 -6.06
C ASP A 38 8.30 3.42 -5.83
N VAL A 39 7.48 3.38 -4.77
CA VAL A 39 6.88 2.17 -4.21
C VAL A 39 5.41 2.08 -4.57
N VAL A 40 5.04 0.94 -5.13
CA VAL A 40 3.66 0.60 -5.43
C VAL A 40 3.14 -0.33 -4.35
N TRP A 41 2.01 0.04 -3.77
CA TRP A 41 1.40 -0.69 -2.67
C TRP A 41 0.31 -1.64 -3.17
N GLU A 42 0.12 -2.74 -2.45
CA GLU A 42 -1.05 -3.58 -2.63
C GLU A 42 -2.32 -2.80 -2.24
N PRO A 43 -3.42 -2.92 -3.01
CA PRO A 43 -4.68 -2.30 -2.62
C PRO A 43 -5.23 -2.91 -1.33
N THR A 44 -5.61 -2.06 -0.37
CA THR A 44 -6.15 -2.50 0.93
C THR A 44 -7.64 -2.22 1.04
N TRP A 45 -8.33 -2.96 1.92
CA TRP A 45 -9.71 -2.69 2.31
C TRP A 45 -9.69 -1.90 3.61
N GLU A 46 -10.14 -0.64 3.55
CA GLU A 46 -10.18 0.23 4.71
C GLU A 46 -11.63 0.54 5.11
N PRO A 47 -11.93 0.55 6.43
CA PRO A 47 -13.16 1.10 6.94
C PRO A 47 -13.36 2.54 6.46
N GLY A 48 -14.54 2.87 5.94
CA GLY A 48 -14.83 4.23 5.45
C GLY A 48 -14.62 5.32 6.51
N LEU A 49 -14.72 4.98 7.80
CA LEU A 49 -14.46 5.91 8.91
C LEU A 49 -12.99 6.36 9.00
N ARG A 50 -12.02 5.52 8.61
CA ARG A 50 -10.57 5.84 8.57
C ARG A 50 -10.19 6.71 7.37
N LEU A 51 -11.02 6.71 6.32
CA LEU A 51 -10.74 7.32 5.03
C LEU A 51 -11.29 8.75 4.87
N GLN A 52 -11.45 9.50 5.96
CA GLN A 52 -12.00 10.87 5.90
C GLN A 52 -11.17 11.82 5.02
N HIS A 53 -9.86 11.64 4.99
CA HIS A 53 -8.97 12.40 4.11
C HIS A 53 -9.26 12.15 2.62
N MET A 54 -9.89 11.02 2.28
CA MET A 54 -10.35 10.64 0.93
C MET A 54 -11.86 10.83 0.71
N ALA A 55 -12.53 11.66 1.53
CA ALA A 55 -13.99 11.83 1.45
C ALA A 55 -14.45 12.27 0.04
N LYS A 56 -13.66 13.07 -0.67
CA LYS A 56 -14.00 13.54 -2.02
C LYS A 56 -14.00 12.38 -3.02
N GLU A 57 -13.02 11.51 -2.93
CA GLU A 57 -12.85 10.33 -3.79
C GLU A 57 -13.96 9.32 -3.54
N ILE A 58 -14.32 9.09 -2.26
CA ILE A 58 -15.44 8.23 -1.87
C ILE A 58 -16.77 8.78 -2.40
N ILE A 59 -17.06 10.07 -2.20
CA ILE A 59 -18.30 10.68 -2.69
C ILE A 59 -18.38 10.60 -4.22
N ALA A 60 -17.27 10.88 -4.92
CA ALA A 60 -17.21 10.80 -6.37
C ALA A 60 -17.42 9.36 -6.86
N TRP A 61 -16.87 8.36 -6.16
CA TRP A 61 -17.05 6.96 -6.48
C TRP A 61 -18.51 6.52 -6.25
N ASN A 62 -19.08 6.79 -5.08
CA ASN A 62 -20.47 6.43 -4.75
C ASN A 62 -21.45 7.05 -5.75
N LYS A 63 -21.24 8.33 -6.14
CA LYS A 63 -22.07 9.01 -7.15
C LYS A 63 -22.03 8.33 -8.52
N ARG A 64 -20.91 7.73 -8.91
CA ARG A 64 -20.76 7.03 -10.20
C ARG A 64 -21.40 5.64 -10.19
N HIS A 65 -21.68 5.08 -9.02
CA HIS A 65 -22.22 3.73 -8.85
C HIS A 65 -23.64 3.75 -8.27
N ASP A 66 -24.34 4.88 -8.34
CA ASP A 66 -25.72 5.11 -7.86
C ASP A 66 -25.98 4.63 -6.42
N ASP A 67 -24.98 4.73 -5.55
CA ASP A 67 -25.08 4.25 -4.18
C ASP A 67 -25.80 5.28 -3.30
N SER A 68 -27.00 4.95 -2.81
CA SER A 68 -27.85 5.86 -2.01
C SER A 68 -27.20 6.40 -0.74
N ASP A 69 -26.13 5.76 -0.25
CA ASP A 69 -25.41 6.17 0.96
C ASP A 69 -24.43 7.33 0.74
N TYR A 70 -24.26 7.87 -0.48
CA TYR A 70 -23.38 9.05 -0.69
C TYR A 70 -23.79 10.29 0.14
N LYS A 71 -25.03 10.34 0.65
CA LYS A 71 -25.53 11.42 1.51
C LYS A 71 -25.14 11.25 2.98
N ARG A 72 -24.72 10.05 3.41
CA ARG A 72 -24.28 9.78 4.78
C ARG A 72 -22.80 10.16 4.89
N GLN A 73 -22.52 11.20 5.67
CA GLN A 73 -21.14 11.56 5.97
C GLN A 73 -20.55 10.52 6.95
N PRO A 74 -19.30 10.07 6.73
CA PRO A 74 -18.63 9.18 7.67
C PRO A 74 -18.55 9.82 9.06
N LEU A 75 -18.79 9.02 10.11
CA LEU A 75 -18.57 9.45 11.50
C LEU A 75 -17.07 9.68 11.74
N LEU A 76 -16.75 10.66 12.60
CA LEU A 76 -15.39 11.12 12.87
C LEU A 76 -14.59 10.11 13.70
N GLN A 77 -13.74 9.32 13.05
CA GLN A 77 -12.57 8.70 13.66
C GLN A 77 -11.32 9.05 12.85
N PHE A 78 -10.48 9.92 13.39
CA PHE A 78 -9.27 10.38 12.71
C PHE A 78 -8.17 9.33 12.84
N ASP A 79 -7.65 8.86 11.71
CA ASP A 79 -6.46 8.02 11.66
C ASP A 79 -5.24 8.87 11.23
N PRO A 80 -4.27 9.12 12.12
CA PRO A 80 -3.07 9.89 11.79
C PRO A 80 -2.17 9.18 10.76
N LEU A 81 -2.21 7.85 10.65
CA LEU A 81 -1.33 7.10 9.75
C LEU A 81 -1.69 7.32 8.28
N LEU A 82 -2.99 7.41 7.97
CA LEU A 82 -3.48 7.55 6.60
C LEU A 82 -3.61 9.00 6.15
N LYS A 83 -3.46 9.97 7.05
CA LYS A 83 -3.69 11.39 6.76
C LYS A 83 -2.93 11.89 5.52
N HIS A 84 -1.73 11.37 5.28
CA HIS A 84 -0.85 11.76 4.19
C HIS A 84 -0.93 10.86 2.97
N TRP A 85 -1.70 9.77 3.07
CA TRP A 85 -1.89 8.82 1.99
C TRP A 85 -3.05 9.28 1.11
N SER A 86 -2.94 8.96 -0.17
CA SER A 86 -3.96 9.25 -1.17
C SER A 86 -4.06 8.07 -2.12
N GLY A 87 -5.23 7.91 -2.72
CA GLY A 87 -5.52 6.75 -3.54
C GLY A 87 -6.78 6.93 -4.37
N LYS A 88 -7.16 5.86 -5.04
CA LYS A 88 -8.38 5.75 -5.81
C LYS A 88 -9.25 4.67 -5.19
N VAL A 89 -10.53 4.99 -4.98
CA VAL A 89 -11.52 3.97 -4.61
C VAL A 89 -11.76 3.07 -5.82
N ILE A 90 -11.53 1.76 -5.65
CA ILE A 90 -11.69 0.73 -6.69
C ILE A 90 -12.74 -0.32 -6.32
N GLY A 91 -13.28 -0.27 -5.10
CA GLY A 91 -14.34 -1.17 -4.66
C GLY A 91 -15.01 -0.70 -3.37
N ARG A 92 -16.18 -1.26 -3.10
CA ARG A 92 -16.96 -1.06 -1.87
C ARG A 92 -17.50 -2.41 -1.44
N ASP A 93 -17.57 -2.62 -0.13
CA ASP A 93 -18.12 -3.84 0.49
C ASP A 93 -18.73 -3.48 1.86
N GLU A 94 -19.66 -4.28 2.34
CA GLU A 94 -20.24 -4.13 3.68
C GLU A 94 -19.89 -5.35 4.52
N ARG A 95 -19.21 -5.10 5.65
CA ARG A 95 -18.75 -6.15 6.58
C ARG A 95 -19.16 -5.75 7.98
N ASP A 96 -19.88 -6.65 8.65
CA ASP A 96 -20.34 -6.45 10.04
C ASP A 96 -21.08 -5.12 10.27
N GLY A 97 -21.88 -4.69 9.28
CA GLY A 97 -22.63 -3.43 9.33
C GLY A 97 -21.79 -2.17 9.11
N GLN A 98 -20.52 -2.31 8.71
CA GLN A 98 -19.63 -1.21 8.38
C GLN A 98 -19.24 -1.23 6.90
N THR A 99 -19.36 -0.09 6.23
CA THR A 99 -18.87 0.08 4.86
C THR A 99 -17.35 0.12 4.83
N HIS A 100 -16.78 -0.72 3.98
CA HIS A 100 -15.36 -0.78 3.65
C HIS A 100 -15.15 -0.36 2.20
N TYR A 101 -14.04 0.29 1.94
CA TYR A 101 -13.63 0.69 0.60
C TYR A 101 -12.31 0.04 0.24
N LYS A 102 -12.23 -0.51 -0.97
CA LYS A 102 -10.97 -1.00 -1.52
C LYS A 102 -10.25 0.17 -2.16
N ILE A 103 -9.03 0.45 -1.71
CA ILE A 103 -8.25 1.60 -2.14
C ILE A 103 -7.03 1.12 -2.92
N GLU A 104 -6.90 1.60 -4.15
CA GLU A 104 -5.64 1.55 -4.89
C GLU A 104 -4.82 2.78 -4.51
N TRP A 105 -3.75 2.57 -3.75
CA TRP A 105 -2.93 3.65 -3.22
C TRP A 105 -2.03 4.25 -4.29
N GLN A 106 -1.79 5.55 -4.17
CA GLN A 106 -0.81 6.22 -5.01
C GLN A 106 0.60 5.74 -4.69
N ILE A 107 1.47 5.83 -5.70
CA ILE A 107 2.88 5.55 -5.54
C ILE A 107 3.48 6.56 -4.57
N THR A 108 4.23 6.07 -3.59
CA THR A 108 4.95 6.91 -2.63
C THR A 108 6.45 6.77 -2.83
N ARG A 109 7.19 7.77 -2.33
CA ARG A 109 8.65 7.74 -2.31
C ARG A 109 9.12 7.36 -0.93
N GLU A 110 9.71 6.18 -0.82
CA GLU A 110 10.14 5.63 0.45
C GLU A 110 11.66 5.50 0.51
N PRO A 111 12.29 5.84 1.65
CA PRO A 111 13.67 5.45 1.89
C PRO A 111 13.76 3.92 2.05
N GLU A 112 14.96 3.35 1.83
CA GLU A 112 15.18 1.90 1.96
C GLU A 112 14.79 1.36 3.35
N ALA A 113 14.97 2.17 4.40
CA ALA A 113 14.62 1.83 5.78
C ALA A 113 13.13 1.52 5.97
N ASN A 114 12.24 2.05 5.12
CA ASN A 114 10.80 1.74 5.19
C ASN A 114 10.44 0.44 4.45
N LEU A 115 11.42 -0.20 3.80
CA LEU A 115 11.22 -1.36 2.92
C LEU A 115 11.87 -2.64 3.46
N GLU A 116 12.06 -2.73 4.78
CA GLU A 116 12.70 -3.89 5.42
C GLU A 116 11.98 -5.22 5.12
N HIS A 117 10.65 -5.18 4.96
CA HIS A 117 9.83 -6.35 4.61
C HIS A 117 9.80 -6.63 3.10
N ALA A 118 10.32 -5.74 2.25
CA ALA A 118 10.30 -5.83 0.79
C ALA A 118 11.71 -6.06 0.18
N LYS A 119 12.67 -6.55 0.97
CA LYS A 119 14.06 -6.83 0.52
C LYS A 119 14.14 -7.73 -0.72
N GLY A 120 13.22 -8.69 -0.85
CA GLY A 120 13.12 -9.54 -2.04
C GLY A 120 12.81 -8.73 -3.31
N LEU A 121 11.86 -7.80 -3.22
CA LEU A 121 11.47 -6.91 -4.32
C LEU A 121 12.58 -5.91 -4.66
N LEU A 122 13.27 -5.36 -3.65
CA LEU A 122 14.46 -4.51 -3.87
C LEU A 122 15.55 -5.27 -4.63
N SER A 123 15.84 -6.50 -4.21
CA SER A 123 16.86 -7.34 -4.86
C SER A 123 16.50 -7.64 -6.31
N GLU A 124 15.23 -7.94 -6.57
CA GLU A 124 14.74 -8.19 -7.92
C GLU A 124 14.80 -6.95 -8.81
N TYR A 125 14.37 -5.80 -8.29
CA TYR A 125 14.43 -4.52 -8.98
C TYR A 125 15.85 -4.21 -9.47
N TRP A 126 16.84 -4.28 -8.57
CA TRP A 126 18.24 -4.03 -8.91
C TRP A 126 18.85 -5.09 -9.84
N ARG A 127 18.38 -6.34 -9.78
CA ARG A 127 18.81 -7.38 -10.72
C ARG A 127 18.37 -7.04 -12.15
N ARG A 128 17.13 -6.59 -12.34
CA ARG A 128 16.62 -6.18 -13.66
C ARG A 128 17.39 -4.98 -14.21
N HIS A 129 17.56 -3.92 -13.41
CA HIS A 129 18.25 -2.69 -13.84
C HIS A 129 19.75 -2.85 -14.13
N ARG A 130 20.45 -3.75 -13.41
CA ARG A 130 21.85 -4.06 -13.73
C ARG A 130 21.99 -4.80 -15.05
N THR A 131 21.06 -5.71 -15.35
CA THR A 131 21.08 -6.49 -16.59
C THR A 131 20.85 -5.58 -17.82
N GLU A 132 19.96 -4.60 -17.71
CA GLU A 132 19.71 -3.59 -18.75
C GLU A 132 20.92 -2.66 -18.97
N SER A 133 21.63 -2.30 -17.89
CA SER A 133 22.85 -1.48 -17.99
C SER A 133 24.01 -2.25 -18.64
N SER A 134 24.13 -3.56 -18.43
CA SER A 134 25.17 -4.39 -19.04
C SER A 134 24.89 -4.73 -20.52
N ALA A 135 23.62 -4.96 -20.89
CA ALA A 135 23.25 -5.21 -22.29
C ALA A 135 23.48 -3.99 -23.21
N SER A 136 23.51 -2.78 -22.65
CA SER A 136 23.73 -1.54 -23.39
C SER A 136 25.21 -1.27 -23.75
N VAL A 137 26.15 -2.05 -23.21
CA VAL A 137 27.60 -1.84 -23.40
C VAL A 137 28.18 -2.74 -24.51
N GLU A 138 27.56 -3.88 -24.81
CA GLU A 138 28.10 -4.84 -25.78
C GLU A 138 27.85 -4.46 -27.26
N ASP A 139 26.91 -3.56 -27.56
CA ASP A 139 26.59 -3.14 -28.94
C ASP A 139 27.50 -2.03 -29.52
N ARG A 140 28.55 -1.60 -28.81
CA ARG A 140 29.43 -0.50 -29.26
C ARG A 140 30.89 -0.85 -29.54
N ASN A 141 31.30 -2.10 -29.35
CA ASN A 141 32.69 -2.53 -29.55
C ASN A 141 32.92 -3.46 -30.75
N GLY A 142 31.96 -3.55 -31.67
CA GLY A 142 32.01 -4.45 -32.85
C GLY A 142 32.20 -3.78 -34.21
N MET A 143 33.00 -2.71 -34.33
CA MET A 143 33.49 -2.19 -35.63
C MET A 143 34.76 -1.38 -35.35
N SER A 144 35.97 -1.88 -35.58
CA SER A 144 36.72 -1.96 -36.85
C SER A 144 38.18 -2.31 -36.48
N PRO A 145 39.06 -2.76 -37.40
CA PRO A 145 39.13 -2.47 -38.84
C PRO A 145 38.91 -3.66 -39.78
#